data_AF-A0AB94IVF1-F1
#
_entry.id   AF-A0AB94IVF1-F1
#
_cell.length_a   1.000
_cell.length_b   1.000
_cell.length_c   1.000
_cell.angle_alpha   90.00
_cell.angle_beta   90.00
_cell.angle_gamma   90.00
#
_symmetry.space_group_name_H-M   'P 1'
#
loop_
_entity.id
_entity.type
_entity.pdbx_description
1 polymer ?
#
loop_
_entity_poly.entity_id
_entity_poly.type
_entity_poly.pdbx_seq_one_letter_code
_entity_poly.pdbx_strand_id
1 'polypeptide(L)' 'MPVSSTLRRSTVALKLNAGKNPKTGSTMVKSCSLAGIRGGADPEAIVNVAELVAPVLAHPVTRVERTEVRTLERQ' A
#
# COMPACT_ATOMS: atom_id res chain seq x y z
N MET A 1 -3.80 -3.08 34.22
CA MET A 1 -4.24 -2.00 33.33
C MET A 1 -4.38 -2.56 31.92
N PRO A 2 -5.61 -2.65 31.38
CA PRO A 2 -5.84 -3.12 30.02
C PRO A 2 -5.29 -2.11 28.98
N VAL A 3 -4.86 -2.62 27.83
CA VAL A 3 -4.40 -1.80 26.69
C VAL A 3 -5.51 -1.75 25.65
N SER A 4 -5.97 -0.56 25.28
CA SER A 4 -6.89 -0.37 24.15
C SER A 4 -6.09 -0.22 22.85
N SER A 5 -6.65 -0.68 21.72
CA SER A 5 -6.05 -0.55 20.39
C SER A 5 -7.08 -0.01 19.39
N THR A 6 -6.81 1.19 18.86
CA THR A 6 -7.71 1.88 17.93
C THR A 6 -7.02 2.10 16.60
N LEU A 7 -7.67 1.73 15.50
CA LEU A 7 -7.13 1.97 14.16
C LEU A 7 -7.11 3.46 13.84
N ARG A 8 -5.92 3.99 13.52
CA ARG A 8 -5.71 5.41 13.18
C ARG A 8 -5.60 5.64 11.68
N ARG A 9 -4.96 4.72 10.96
CA ARG A 9 -4.75 4.84 9.51
C ARG A 9 -4.70 3.46 8.87
N SER A 10 -5.32 3.32 7.70
CA SER A 10 -5.11 2.20 6.80
C SER A 10 -4.85 2.76 5.40
N THR A 11 -3.79 2.31 4.75
CA THR A 11 -3.38 2.78 3.41
C THR A 11 -2.75 1.61 2.67
N VAL A 12 -2.96 1.58 1.35
CA VAL A 12 -2.30 0.62 0.46
C VAL A 12 -1.36 1.39 -0.46
N ALA A 13 -0.14 0.89 -0.63
CA ALA A 13 0.85 1.42 -1.55
C ALA A 13 1.05 0.43 -2.70
N LEU A 14 0.87 0.89 -3.93
CA LEU A 14 1.18 0.17 -5.15
C LEU A 14 2.60 0.55 -5.57
N LYS A 15 3.52 -0.41 -5.57
CA LYS A 15 4.88 -0.23 -6.10
C LYS A 15 4.86 -0.53 -7.58
N LEU A 16 5.40 0.41 -8.35
CA LEU A 16 5.36 0.39 -9.80
C LEU A 16 6.78 0.29 -10.35
N ASN A 17 6.98 -0.56 -11.34
CA ASN A 17 8.27 -0.68 -12.03
C ASN A 17 8.43 0.47 -13.04
N ALA A 18 9.29 1.43 -12.71
CA ALA A 18 9.62 2.56 -13.57
C ALA A 18 10.89 2.33 -14.39
N GLY A 19 11.38 1.08 -14.50
CA GLY A 19 12.55 0.70 -15.27
C GLY A 19 13.85 0.73 -14.45
N LYS A 20 14.98 1.01 -15.11
CA LYS A 20 16.31 1.10 -14.49
C LYS A 20 16.88 2.50 -14.64
N ASN A 21 17.61 2.96 -13.63
CA ASN A 21 18.35 4.21 -13.69
C ASN A 21 19.51 4.07 -14.68
N PRO A 22 19.60 4.91 -15.72
CA PRO A 22 20.64 4.80 -16.73
C PRO A 22 22.06 5.08 -16.19
N LYS A 23 22.19 5.78 -15.05
CA LYS A 23 23.49 6.10 -14.43
C LYS A 23 24.00 5.03 -13.48
N THR A 24 23.10 4.38 -12.76
CA THR A 24 23.47 3.44 -11.67
C THR A 24 23.07 2.00 -11.95
N GLY A 25 22.29 1.74 -13.00
CA GLY A 25 21.73 0.43 -13.32
C GLY A 25 20.66 -0.07 -12.34
N SER A 26 20.37 0.70 -11.28
CA SER A 26 19.46 0.29 -10.20
C SER A 26 18.00 0.36 -10.66
N THR A 27 17.16 -0.56 -10.16
CA THR A 27 15.72 -0.53 -10.41
C THR A 27 15.10 0.75 -9.84
N MET A 28 14.33 1.43 -10.66
CA MET A 28 13.54 2.59 -10.27
C MET A 28 12.13 2.13 -9.91
N VAL A 29 11.75 2.35 -8.66
CA VAL A 29 10.41 2.04 -8.16
C VAL A 29 9.67 3.34 -7.88
N LYS A 30 8.48 3.50 -8.47
CA LYS A 30 7.54 4.57 -8.11
C LYS A 30 6.45 4.01 -7.20
N SER A 31 5.78 4.90 -6.47
CA SER A 31 4.69 4.51 -5.57
C SER A 31 3.43 5.29 -5.91
N CYS A 32 2.30 4.59 -5.98
CA CYS A 32 0.96 5.15 -5.95
C CYS A 32 0.29 4.71 -4.63
N SER A 33 -0.63 5.50 -4.07
CA SER A 33 -1.30 5.18 -2.81
C SER A 33 -2.82 5.18 -2.94
N LEU A 34 -3.45 4.20 -2.30
CA LEU A 34 -4.88 4.11 -2.07
C LEU A 34 -5.15 4.39 -0.59
N ALA A 35 -5.88 5.46 -0.30
CA ALA A 35 -6.25 5.88 1.04
C ALA A 35 -7.73 5.54 1.34
N GLY A 36 -8.15 5.68 2.59
CA GLY A 36 -9.54 5.40 3.00
C GLY A 36 -9.90 3.91 3.03
N ILE A 37 -8.90 3.03 3.04
CA ILE A 37 -9.12 1.58 3.11
C ILE A 37 -9.68 1.22 4.48
N ARG A 38 -10.68 0.34 4.51
CA ARG A 38 -11.25 -0.16 5.77
C ARG A 38 -10.19 -0.95 6.55
N GLY A 39 -10.18 -0.80 7.87
CA GLY A 39 -9.41 -1.67 8.77
C GLY A 39 -9.79 -3.14 8.62
N GLY A 40 -8.78 -4.02 8.59
CA GLY A 40 -8.99 -5.45 8.36
C GLY A 40 -9.67 -5.82 7.04
N ALA A 41 -9.66 -4.94 6.02
CA ALA A 41 -10.11 -5.27 4.67
C ALA A 41 -9.42 -6.54 4.15
N ASP A 42 -10.16 -7.34 3.40
CA ASP A 42 -9.66 -8.59 2.87
C ASP A 42 -8.46 -8.36 1.92
N PRO A 43 -7.32 -9.07 2.10
CA PRO A 43 -6.15 -8.91 1.23
C PRO A 43 -6.43 -9.19 -0.24
N GLU A 44 -7.25 -10.20 -0.58
CA GLU A 44 -7.57 -10.51 -1.97
C GLU A 44 -8.39 -9.38 -2.60
N ALA A 45 -9.39 -8.86 -1.90
CA ALA A 45 -10.15 -7.69 -2.34
C ALA A 45 -9.25 -6.47 -2.62
N ILE A 46 -8.21 -6.24 -1.80
CA ILE A 46 -7.23 -5.17 -2.02
C ILE A 46 -6.44 -5.39 -3.31
N VAL A 47 -5.97 -6.62 -3.55
CA VAL A 47 -5.22 -6.97 -4.76
C VAL A 47 -6.10 -6.84 -6.00
N ASN A 48 -7.34 -7.31 -5.95
CA ASN A 48 -8.30 -7.17 -7.05
C ASN A 48 -8.52 -5.69 -7.43
N VAL A 49 -8.63 -4.79 -6.44
CA VAL A 49 -8.71 -3.34 -6.71
C VAL A 49 -7.43 -2.83 -7.36
N ALA A 50 -6.25 -3.28 -6.91
CA ALA A 50 -4.97 -2.92 -7.51
C ALA A 50 -4.86 -3.35 -8.98
N GLU A 51 -5.36 -4.54 -9.32
CA GLU A 51 -5.40 -5.05 -10.69
C GLU A 51 -6.39 -4.28 -11.56
N LEU A 52 -7.58 -3.95 -11.03
CA LEU A 52 -8.58 -3.16 -11.74
C LEU A 52 -8.09 -1.76 -12.12
N VAL A 53 -7.27 -1.13 -11.28
CA VAL A 53 -6.69 0.19 -11.58
C VAL A 53 -5.41 0.11 -12.40
N ALA A 54 -4.81 -1.07 -12.58
CA ALA A 54 -3.54 -1.21 -13.30
C ALA A 54 -3.54 -0.58 -14.72
N PRO A 55 -4.61 -0.68 -15.53
CA PRO A 55 -4.63 -0.08 -16.87
C PRO A 55 -4.50 1.44 -16.92
N VAL A 56 -4.80 2.14 -15.82
CA VAL A 56 -4.71 3.62 -15.74
C VAL A 56 -3.41 4.09 -15.07
N LEU A 57 -2.53 3.16 -14.67
CA LEU A 57 -1.24 3.50 -14.08
C LEU A 57 -0.19 3.69 -15.16
N ALA A 58 0.70 4.68 -14.96
CA ALA A 58 1.79 4.96 -15.89
C ALA A 58 2.83 3.83 -16.00
N HIS A 59 2.84 2.89 -15.05
CA HIS A 59 3.83 1.84 -14.91
C HIS A 59 3.18 0.58 -14.32
N PRO A 60 3.65 -0.63 -14.66
CA PRO A 60 3.07 -1.86 -14.15
C PRO A 60 3.30 -2.02 -12.65
N VAL A 61 2.30 -2.53 -11.94
CA VAL A 61 2.37 -2.85 -10.51
C VAL A 61 3.26 -4.09 -10.33
N THR A 62 4.20 -4.03 -9.40
CA THR A 62 5.06 -5.17 -9.03
C THR A 62 4.82 -5.66 -7.61
N ARG A 63 4.28 -4.80 -6.75
CA ARG A 63 4.02 -5.13 -5.35
C ARG A 63 2.88 -4.28 -4.80
N VAL A 64 2.07 -4.90 -3.96
CA VAL A 64 1.03 -4.25 -3.17
C VAL A 64 1.44 -4.34 -1.70
N GLU A 65 1.52 -3.20 -1.02
CA GLU A 65 1.87 -3.11 0.39
C GLU A 65 0.71 -2.50 1.16
N ARG A 66 0.30 -3.14 2.26
CA ARG A 66 -0.70 -2.57 3.16
C ARG A 66 -0.05 -2.08 4.44
N THR A 67 -0.45 -0.91 4.90
CA THR A 67 -0.01 -0.34 6.17
C THR A 67 -1.22 -0.01 7.02
N GLU A 68 -1.29 -0.61 8.21
CA GLU A 68 -2.22 -0.24 9.27
C GLU A 68 -1.46 0.38 10.44
N VAL A 69 -1.87 1.56 10.87
CA VAL A 69 -1.33 2.23 12.06
C VAL A 69 -2.40 2.22 13.13
N ARG A 70 -2.06 1.74 14.32
CA ARG A 70 -2.95 1.67 15.48
C ARG A 70 -2.39 2.49 16.63
N THR A 71 -3.25 3.22 17.32
CA THR A 71 -2.93 3.87 18.59
C THR A 71 -3.12 2.85 19.71
N LEU A 72 -2.16 2.77 20.63
CA LEU A 72 -2.18 1.87 21.78
C LEU A 72 -2.15 2.70 23.07
N GLU A 73 -3.13 2.55 23.95
CA GLU A 73 -3.26 3.34 25.18
C GLU A 73 -3.48 2.44 26.39
N ARG A 74 -2.87 2.77 27.54
CA ARG A 74 -3.11 2.09 28.83
C ARG A 74 -4.19 2.85 29.59
N GLN A 75 -5.22 2.13 30.05
CA GLN A 75 -6.25 2.63 30.97
C GLN A 75 -5.81 2.48 32.42
#